data_AF-A0A8T4P027-F1
#
_entry.id   AF-A0A8T4P027-F1
#
_cell.length_a   1.000
_cell.length_b   1.000
_cell.length_c   1.000
_cell.angle_alpha   90.00
_cell.angle_beta   90.00
_cell.angle_gamma   90.00
#
_symmetry.space_group_name_H-M   'P 1'
#
loop_
_entity.id
_entity.type
_entity.pdbx_description
1 polymer ?
#
loop_
_entity_poly.entity_id
_entity_poly.type
_entity_poly.pdbx_seq_one_letter_code
_entity_poly.pdbx_strand_id
1 'polypeptide(L)' 'MEQTEGANSWKYKIKSFIGECLRVLKITKKPDSIEFKTIVKVSGLGILIIGLIGFVVQMIKLLFF' A
#
# COMPACT_ATOMS: atom_id res chain seq x y z
N MET A 1 -8.29 -46.69 10.44
CA MET A 1 -9.20 -45.55 10.21
C MET A 1 -8.32 -44.33 10.04
N GLU A 2 -7.60 -44.24 8.92
CA GLU A 2 -8.07 -43.63 7.65
C GLU A 2 -7.54 -42.20 7.52
N GLN A 3 -6.31 -42.15 7.01
CA GLN A 3 -5.80 -41.21 5.99
C GLN A 3 -6.49 -39.84 5.84
N THR A 4 -5.78 -38.77 6.21
CA THR A 4 -5.62 -37.58 5.35
C THR A 4 -4.32 -36.86 5.69
N GLU A 5 -3.25 -37.51 5.26
CA GLU A 5 -1.89 -37.01 5.17
C GLU A 5 -1.81 -35.97 4.04
N GLY A 6 -1.15 -34.83 4.27
CA GLY A 6 -0.62 -33.98 3.18
C GLY A 6 -1.25 -32.59 2.95
N ALA A 7 -2.56 -32.42 2.98
CA ALA A 7 -3.20 -31.12 2.58
C ALA A 7 -3.36 -30.09 3.72
N ASN A 8 -2.82 -30.44 4.88
CA ASN A 8 -3.29 -30.01 6.18
C ASN A 8 -2.22 -29.13 6.87
N SER A 9 -0.94 -29.55 6.84
CA SER A 9 0.22 -28.82 7.37
C SER A 9 0.30 -27.35 6.93
N TRP A 10 0.02 -27.08 5.66
CA TRP A 10 0.09 -25.74 5.10
C TRP A 10 -1.11 -24.86 5.47
N LYS A 11 -2.32 -25.44 5.53
CA LYS A 11 -3.54 -24.71 5.95
C LYS A 11 -3.48 -24.31 7.43
N TYR A 12 -2.93 -25.15 8.30
CA TYR A 12 -2.76 -24.82 9.72
C TYR A 12 -1.68 -23.74 9.92
N LYS A 13 -0.56 -23.84 9.19
CA LYS A 13 0.47 -22.79 9.18
C LYS A 13 -0.11 -21.47 8.68
N ILE A 14 -0.82 -21.44 7.56
CA ILE A 14 -1.43 -20.20 7.04
C ILE A 14 -2.47 -19.63 8.01
N LYS A 15 -3.35 -20.45 8.61
CA LYS A 15 -4.33 -19.95 9.60
C LYS A 15 -3.63 -19.33 10.82
N SER A 16 -2.58 -19.97 11.32
CA SER A 16 -1.80 -19.44 12.43
C SER A 16 -1.06 -18.14 12.04
N PHE A 17 -0.45 -18.10 10.85
CA PHE A 17 0.21 -16.90 10.32
C PHE A 17 -0.77 -15.73 10.11
N ILE A 18 -1.96 -15.99 9.56
CA ILE A 18 -3.00 -14.96 9.41
C ILE A 18 -3.44 -14.45 10.79
N GLY A 19 -3.58 -15.33 11.79
CA GLY A 19 -3.92 -14.96 13.16
C GLY A 19 -2.89 -14.03 13.80
N GLU A 20 -1.60 -14.32 13.65
CA GLU A 20 -0.52 -13.46 14.14
C GLU A 20 -0.45 -12.13 13.37
N CYS A 21 -0.62 -12.17 12.03
CA CYS A 21 -0.65 -10.96 11.21
C CYS A 21 -1.83 -10.04 11.60
N LEU A 22 -2.99 -10.63 11.93
CA LEU A 22 -4.15 -9.89 12.39
C LEU A 22 -3.90 -9.18 13.73
N ARG A 23 -3.12 -9.79 14.65
CA ARG A 23 -2.71 -9.12 15.90
C ARG A 23 -1.85 -7.90 15.62
N VAL A 24 -0.88 -8.02 14.70
CA VAL A 24 0.00 -6.90 14.33
C VAL A 24 -0.79 -5.77 13.69
N LEU A 25 -1.71 -6.08 12.77
CA LEU A 25 -2.62 -5.10 12.15
C LEU A 25 -3.56 -4.42 13.16
N LYS A 26 -3.84 -5.08 14.30
CA LYS A 26 -4.63 -4.51 15.39
C LYS A 26 -3.78 -3.64 16.34
N ILE A 27 -2.48 -3.93 16.45
CA ILE A 27 -1.49 -3.12 17.19
C ILE A 27 -1.15 -1.82 16.44
N THR A 28 -1.15 -1.84 15.12
CA THR A 28 -0.89 -0.63 14.33
C THR A 28 -1.99 0.41 14.57
N LYS A 29 -1.58 1.63 14.96
CA LYS A 29 -2.52 2.73 15.13
C LYS A 29 -3.22 3.05 13.82
N LYS A 30 -4.55 3.06 13.84
CA LYS A 30 -5.34 3.65 12.76
C LYS A 30 -4.96 5.13 12.66
N PRO A 31 -4.60 5.63 11.47
CA PRO A 31 -4.19 7.02 11.30
C PRO A 31 -5.33 7.94 11.71
N ASP A 32 -5.00 8.99 12.45
CA ASP A 32 -5.97 10.02 12.78
C ASP A 32 -6.35 10.82 11.51
N SER A 33 -7.59 11.30 11.46
CA SER A 33 -8.11 12.04 10.32
C SER A 33 -7.30 13.31 10.00
N ILE A 34 -6.63 13.91 11.00
CA ILE A 34 -5.80 15.11 10.85
C ILE A 34 -4.45 14.75 10.22
N GLU A 35 -3.80 13.67 10.69
CA GLU A 35 -2.54 13.17 10.14
C GLU A 35 -2.71 12.75 8.68
N PHE A 36 -3.79 12.03 8.37
CA PHE A 36 -4.11 11.61 7.02
C PHE A 36 -4.26 12.81 6.07
N LYS A 37 -5.01 13.85 6.48
CA LYS A 37 -5.17 15.06 5.67
C LYS A 37 -3.86 15.80 5.45
N THR A 38 -2.98 15.83 6.45
CA THR A 38 -1.67 16.47 6.34
C THR A 38 -0.79 15.74 5.32
N ILE A 39 -0.71 14.41 5.42
CA ILE A 39 0.07 13.57 4.50
C ILE A 39 -0.47 13.71 3.07
N VAL A 40 -1.79 13.63 2.87
CA VAL A 40 -2.41 13.76 1.54
C VAL A 40 -2.14 15.13 0.93
N LYS A 41 -2.21 16.21 1.71
CA LYS A 41 -1.90 17.56 1.21
C LYS A 41 -0.44 17.68 0.78
N VAL A 42 0.50 17.21 1.60
CA VAL A 42 1.94 17.30 1.31
C VAL A 42 2.30 16.44 0.10
N SER A 43 1.85 15.18 0.07
CA SER A 43 2.07 14.27 -1.06
C SER A 43 1.40 14.78 -2.34
N GLY A 44 0.19 15.30 -2.25
CA GLY A 44 -0.53 15.90 -3.38
C GLY A 44 0.21 17.10 -3.97
N LEU A 45 0.80 17.95 -3.11
CA LEU A 45 1.61 19.08 -3.55
C LEU A 45 2.87 18.61 -4.30
N GLY A 46 3.55 17.59 -3.79
CA GLY A 46 4.73 17.01 -4.43
C GLY A 46 4.43 16.41 -5.80
N ILE A 47 3.35 15.62 -5.92
CA ILE A 47 2.91 15.03 -7.18
C ILE A 47 2.55 16.12 -8.19
N LEU A 48 1.88 17.19 -7.76
CA LEU A 48 1.48 18.29 -8.63
C LEU A 48 2.69 19.04 -9.20
N ILE A 49 3.72 19.30 -8.38
CA ILE A 49 4.96 19.96 -8.82
C ILE A 49 5.71 19.08 -9.82
N ILE A 50 5.92 17.80 -9.49
CA ILE A 50 6.64 16.87 -10.38
C ILE A 50 5.86 16.65 -11.69
N GLY A 51 4.54 16.50 -11.60
CA GLY A 51 3.65 16.37 -12.74
C GLY A 51 3.67 17.60 -13.64
N LEU A 52 3.68 18.82 -13.08
CA LEU A 52 3.82 20.06 -13.84
C LEU A 52 5.17 20.14 -14.56
N ILE A 53 6.27 19.78 -13.89
CA ILE A 53 7.60 19.80 -14.51
C ILE A 53 7.65 18.82 -15.70
N GLY A 54 7.17 17.59 -15.51
CA GLY A 54 7.07 16.60 -16.59
C GLY A 54 6.14 17.06 -17.73
N PHE A 55 5.02 17.69 -17.38
CA PHE A 55 4.07 18.24 -18.35
C PHE A 55 4.68 19.35 -19.18
N VAL A 56 5.41 20.29 -18.57
CA VAL A 56 6.09 21.39 -19.26
C VAL A 56 7.16 20.85 -20.21
N VAL A 57 7.96 19.88 -19.79
CA VAL A 57 8.96 19.25 -20.65
C VAL A 57 8.31 18.56 -21.86
N GLN A 58 7.22 17.83 -21.63
CA GLN A 58 6.48 17.17 -22.71
C GLN A 58 5.82 18.19 -23.66
N MET A 59 5.27 19.29 -23.13
CA MET A 59 4.69 20.37 -23.92
C MET A 59 5.72 21.07 -24.81
N ILE A 60 6.89 21.38 -24.25
CA ILE A 60 8.00 21.96 -25.04
C ILE A 60 8.40 21.00 -26.14
N LYS A 61 8.53 19.70 -25.83
CA LYS A 61 8.89 18.69 -26.83
C LYS A 61 7.84 18.60 -27.94
N LEU A 62 6.55 18.59 -27.60
CA LEU A 62 5.45 18.54 -28.57
C LEU A 62 5.37 19.79 -29.46
N LEU A 63 5.72 20.96 -28.93
CA LEU A 63 5.61 22.23 -29.66
C LEU A 63 6.84 22.50 -30.55
N PHE A 64 8.01 22.02 -30.16
CA PHE A 64 9.26 22.23 -30.91
C PHE A 64 9.63 21.07 -31.86
N PHE A 65 9.04 19.88 -31.69
CA PHE A 65 9.31 18.69 -32.50
C PHE A 65 8.01 18.06 -32.99
#